data_AF-A0A6G1LPU3-F1
#
_entry.id   AF-A0A6G1LPU3-F1
#
_cell.length_a   1.000
_cell.length_b   1.000
_cell.length_c   1.000
_cell.angle_alpha   90.00
_cell.angle_beta   90.00
_cell.angle_gamma   90.00
#
_symmetry.space_group_name_H-M   'P 1'
#
loop_
_entity.id
_entity.type
_entity.pdbx_description
1 polymer ?
#
loop_
_entity_poly.entity_id
_entity_poly.type
_entity_poly.pdbx_seq_one_letter_code
_entity_poly.pdbx_strand_id
1 'polypeptide(L)' 'CKGRWYYTSRRCRKILLLILNRTMTPCKITAGNLMTLSIENYGAVLKTSMSYFTMLRSFQ' A
#
# COMPACT_ATOMS: atom_id res chain seq x y z
N CYS A 1 23.63 2.90 -0.90
CA CYS A 1 23.99 2.72 0.53
C CYS A 1 23.55 1.35 1.02
N LYS A 2 24.40 0.31 0.96
CA LYS A 2 24.12 -0.99 1.62
C LYS A 2 24.55 -0.89 3.08
N GLY A 3 23.59 -0.72 3.99
CA GLY A 3 23.86 -0.71 5.43
C GLY A 3 24.46 -2.05 5.86
N ARG A 4 25.70 -2.03 6.39
CA ARG A 4 26.43 -3.19 6.91
C ARG A 4 25.80 -3.69 8.23
N TRP A 5 24.55 -4.16 8.16
CA TRP A 5 23.76 -4.57 9.33
C TRP A 5 24.35 -5.78 10.05
N TYR A 6 25.07 -6.66 9.34
CA TYR A 6 25.77 -7.80 9.93
C TYR A 6 26.94 -7.41 10.84
N TYR A 7 27.51 -6.21 10.66
CA TYR A 7 28.62 -5.69 11.47
C TYR A 7 28.14 -4.80 12.62
N THR A 8 26.83 -4.55 12.73
CA THR A 8 26.27 -3.74 13.81
C THR A 8 26.21 -4.51 15.14
N SER A 9 26.11 -3.77 16.25
CA SER A 9 26.01 -4.32 17.60
C SER A 9 24.84 -5.28 17.72
N ARG A 10 24.94 -6.26 18.65
CA ARG A 10 23.86 -7.25 18.88
C ARG A 10 22.52 -6.57 19.20
N ARG A 11 22.55 -5.42 19.89
CA ARG A 11 21.36 -4.61 20.20
C ARG A 11 20.73 -4.02 18.94
N CYS A 12 21.53 -3.38 18.09
CA CYS A 12 21.04 -2.79 16.84
C CYS A 12 20.48 -3.86 15.90
N ARG A 13 21.10 -5.05 15.84
CA ARG A 13 20.61 -6.16 15.01
C ARG A 13 19.23 -6.65 15.46
N LYS A 14 19.00 -6.77 16.77
CA LYS A 14 17.68 -7.12 17.33
C LYS A 14 16.63 -6.07 16.97
N ILE A 15 16.97 -4.78 17.08
CA ILE A 15 16.06 -3.69 16.74
C ILE A 15 15.71 -3.71 15.26
N LEU A 16 16.70 -3.90 14.37
CA LEU A 16 16.47 -4.01 12.93
C LEU A 16 15.57 -5.20 12.58
N LEU A 17 15.74 -6.35 13.24
CA LEU A 17 14.86 -7.51 13.06
C LEU A 17 13.42 -7.21 13.50
N LEU A 18 13.23 -6.49 14.61
CA LEU A 18 11.91 -6.07 15.06
C LEU A 18 11.26 -5.10 14.06
N ILE A 19 12.00 -4.11 13.57
CA ILE A 19 11.52 -3.17 12.55
C ILE A 19 11.13 -3.93 11.29
N LEU A 20 12.00 -4.82 10.80
CA LEU A 20 11.73 -5.62 9.60
C LEU A 20 10.45 -6.45 9.77
N ASN A 21 10.31 -7.14 10.90
CA ASN A 21 9.12 -7.93 11.23
C ASN A 21 7.84 -7.07 11.23
N ARG A 22 7.89 -5.87 11.83
CA ARG A 22 6.76 -4.92 11.83
C ARG A 22 6.43 -4.38 10.44
N THR A 23 7.44 -4.16 9.58
CA THR A 23 7.22 -3.67 8.22
C THR A 23 6.71 -4.74 7.25
N MET A 24 6.89 -6.03 7.57
CA MET A 24 6.32 -7.11 6.76
C MET A 24 4.79 -7.08 6.75
N THR A 25 4.17 -6.51 7.78
CA THR A 25 2.76 -6.13 7.74
C THR A 25 2.63 -4.73 7.16
N PRO A 26 2.18 -4.58 5.89
CA PRO A 26 1.98 -3.26 5.31
C PRO A 26 0.91 -2.51 6.11
N CYS A 27 1.13 -1.22 6.36
CA CYS A 27 0.09 -0.33 6.91
C CYS A 27 -1.03 -0.21 5.87
N LYS A 28 -2.07 -1.03 6.00
CA LYS A 28 -3.25 -0.99 5.14
C LYS A 28 -4.20 0.07 5.68
N ILE A 29 -4.32 1.18 4.96
CA ILE A 29 -5.35 2.18 5.24
C ILE A 29 -6.62 1.69 4.55
N THR A 30 -7.69 1.42 5.30
CA THR A 30 -8.99 1.02 4.74
C THR A 30 -9.94 2.21 4.71
N ALA A 31 -10.65 2.41 3.61
CA ALA A 31 -11.79 3.32 3.58
C ALA A 31 -12.99 2.60 4.20
N GLY A 32 -13.42 3.08 5.37
CA GLY A 32 -14.62 2.60 6.06
C GLY A 32 -14.62 1.12 6.39
N ASN A 33 -13.44 0.47 6.47
CA ASN A 33 -13.29 -0.99 6.62
C ASN A 33 -13.81 -1.84 5.44
N LEU A 34 -14.20 -1.21 4.32
CA LEU A 34 -14.80 -1.89 3.16
C LEU A 34 -13.78 -2.11 2.05
N MET A 35 -12.86 -1.16 1.85
CA MET A 35 -11.87 -1.23 0.78
C MET A 35 -10.49 -0.83 1.28
N THR A 36 -9.46 -1.57 0.91
CA THR A 36 -8.08 -1.13 1.10
C THR A 36 -7.78 0.01 0.14
N LEU A 37 -7.29 1.13 0.67
CA LEU A 37 -6.78 2.25 -0.11
C LEU A 37 -5.43 1.85 -0.71
N SER A 38 -5.50 1.16 -1.84
CA SER A 38 -4.36 0.85 -2.70
C SER A 38 -4.50 1.58 -4.03
N ILE A 39 -3.38 1.77 -4.74
CA ILE A 39 -3.39 2.35 -6.08
C ILE A 39 -4.22 1.50 -7.06
N GLU A 40 -4.28 0.19 -6.83
CA GLU A 40 -5.08 -0.76 -7.60
C GLU A 40 -6.58 -0.50 -7.40
N ASN A 41 -7.03 -0.39 -6.16
CA ASN A 41 -8.42 -0.06 -5.85
C ASN A 41 -8.81 1.34 -6.37
N TYR A 42 -7.91 2.31 -6.26
CA TYR A 42 -8.12 3.64 -6.83
C TYR A 42 -8.29 3.58 -8.35
N GLY A 43 -7.41 2.85 -9.05
CA GLY A 43 -7.51 2.64 -10.49
C GLY A 43 -8.82 1.95 -10.91
N ALA A 44 -9.31 0.99 -10.11
CA ALA A 44 -10.59 0.34 -10.34
C ALA A 44 -11.78 1.31 -10.20
N VAL A 45 -11.78 2.15 -9.16
CA VAL A 45 -12.81 3.19 -8.95
C VAL A 45 -12.79 4.22 -10.07
N LEU A 46 -11.62 4.68 -10.51
CA LEU A 46 -11.53 5.61 -11.63
C LEU A 46 -12.02 5.00 -12.94
N LYS A 47 -11.63 3.76 -13.23
CA LYS A 47 -12.03 3.05 -14.45
C LYS A 47 -13.54 2.90 -14.52
N THR A 48 -14.16 2.45 -13.43
CA THR A 48 -15.62 2.31 -13.35
C THR A 48 -16.33 3.66 -13.49
N SER A 49 -15.84 4.71 -12.80
CA SER A 49 -16.38 6.07 -12.93
C SER A 49 -16.32 6.58 -14.37
N MET A 50 -15.20 6.36 -15.06
CA MET A 50 -15.03 6.76 -16.46
C MET A 50 -15.92 5.94 -17.40
N SER A 51 -16.08 4.64 -17.17
CA SER A 51 -17.02 3.81 -17.94
C SER A 51 -18.45 4.31 -17.81
N TYR A 52 -18.91 4.65 -16.59
CA TYR A 52 -20.23 5.26 -16.38
C TYR A 52 -20.34 6.62 -17.07
N PHE A 53 -19.32 7.47 -16.95
CA PHE A 53 -19.29 8.77 -17.62
C PHE A 53 -19.42 8.64 -19.14
N THR A 54 -18.65 7.73 -19.76
CA THR A 54 -18.72 7.46 -21.19
C THR A 54 -20.09 6.92 -21.60
N MET A 55 -20.66 5.99 -20.83
CA MET A 55 -22.00 5.46 -21.09
C MET A 55 -23.06 6.57 -21.08
N LEU A 56 -23.04 7.45 -20.07
CA LEU A 56 -23.96 8.59 -20.00
C LEU A 56 -23.77 9.55 -21.17
N ARG A 57 -22.51 9.78 -21.59
CA ARG A 57 -22.20 10.58 -22.78
C ARG A 57 -22.72 9.96 -24.08
N SER A 58 -22.80 8.64 -24.19
CA SER A 58 -23.35 7.97 -25.37
C SER A 58 -24.89 7.99 -25.42
N PHE A 59 -25.56 8.24 -24.30
CA PHE A 59 -27.01 8.43 -24.23
C PHE A 59 -27.46 9.88 -24.44
N GLN A 60 -26.50 10.81 -24.52
CA GLN A 60 -26.72 12.21 -24.87
C GLN A 60 -26.46 12.42 -26.37
#